data_AF-A0A5R9KT09-F1
#
_entry.id   AF-A0A5R9KT09-F1
#
_cell.length_a   1.000
_cell.length_b   1.000
_cell.length_c   1.000
_cell.angle_alpha   90.00
_cell.angle_beta   90.00
_cell.angle_gamma   90.00
#
_symmetry.space_group_name_H-M   'P 1'
#
loop_
_entity.id
_entity.type
_entity.pdbx_description
1 polymer ?
#
loop_
_entity_poly.entity_id
_entity_poly.type
_entity_poly.pdbx_seq_one_letter_code
_entity_poly.pdbx_strand_id
1 'polypeptide(L)'
;MKTSFRTFALAAAFTTVFAFNSFADEKETKKAGFATGVFASQSGKIHINVDKYVHENTLITVSDAAGKLMYREVVAKDVEKFRTSLNVNDLPAGTYRINISSKSGSETKSFELTEKKAEREISVK
;
A
#
# COMPACT_ATOMS: atom_id res chain seq x y z
N MET A 1 7.69 -52.18 32.91
CA MET A 1 7.30 -50.76 32.99
C MET A 1 6.82 -50.33 31.62
N LYS A 2 5.60 -49.80 31.49
CA LYS A 2 5.01 -49.36 30.22
C LYS A 2 5.24 -47.85 30.08
N THR A 3 6.05 -47.42 29.13
CA THR A 3 6.33 -45.99 28.89
C THR A 3 5.63 -45.55 27.60
N SER A 4 4.59 -44.75 27.76
CA SER A 4 3.79 -44.14 26.69
C SER A 4 4.46 -42.87 26.17
N PHE A 5 4.81 -42.85 24.88
CA PHE A 5 5.24 -41.64 24.18
C PHE A 5 4.01 -40.86 23.72
N ARG A 6 3.85 -39.63 24.22
CA ARG A 6 2.81 -38.69 23.81
C ARG A 6 3.27 -37.93 22.56
N THR A 7 2.53 -38.04 21.49
CA THR A 7 2.75 -37.35 20.20
C THR A 7 2.48 -35.85 20.37
N PHE A 8 3.49 -35.02 20.10
CA PHE A 8 3.30 -33.58 19.90
C PHE A 8 2.85 -33.35 18.44
N ALA A 9 1.58 -33.04 18.25
CA ALA A 9 1.07 -32.55 16.98
C ALA A 9 1.42 -31.06 16.83
N LEU A 10 2.39 -30.75 15.98
CA LEU A 10 2.69 -29.38 15.56
C LEU A 10 1.64 -28.96 14.52
N ALA A 11 0.60 -28.26 14.97
CA ALA A 11 -0.34 -27.61 14.07
C ALA A 11 0.36 -26.43 13.38
N ALA A 12 0.79 -26.62 12.13
CA ALA A 12 1.25 -25.53 11.29
C ALA A 12 0.05 -24.64 10.94
N ALA A 13 -0.02 -23.48 11.59
CA ALA A 13 -1.00 -22.45 11.27
C ALA A 13 -0.82 -22.01 9.80
N PHE A 14 -1.92 -22.02 9.06
CA PHE A 14 -1.99 -21.62 7.66
C PHE A 14 -1.75 -20.11 7.57
N THR A 15 -0.51 -19.69 7.28
CA THR A 15 -0.21 -18.29 6.99
C THR A 15 -0.67 -17.99 5.56
N THR A 16 -1.73 -17.21 5.40
CA THR A 16 -2.14 -16.69 4.09
C THR A 16 -1.04 -15.79 3.54
N VAL A 17 -0.38 -16.27 2.49
CA VAL A 17 0.56 -15.48 1.69
C VAL A 17 -0.26 -14.50 0.85
N PHE A 18 -0.14 -13.20 1.12
CA PHE A 18 -0.59 -12.18 0.16
C PHE A 18 0.31 -12.28 -1.07
N ALA A 19 -0.19 -12.89 -2.14
CA ALA A 19 0.52 -12.93 -3.41
C ALA A 19 0.40 -11.56 -4.09
N PHE A 20 1.50 -10.80 -4.12
CA PHE A 20 1.61 -9.59 -4.93
C PHE A 20 1.78 -10.00 -6.39
N ASN A 21 0.72 -9.97 -7.19
CA ASN A 21 0.85 -10.12 -8.65
C ASN A 21 1.40 -8.82 -9.24
N SER A 22 2.71 -8.76 -9.42
CA SER A 22 3.35 -7.70 -10.22
C SER A 22 3.30 -8.12 -11.69
N PHE A 23 2.30 -7.64 -12.43
CA PHE A 23 2.35 -7.70 -13.90
C PHE A 23 3.35 -6.66 -14.39
N ALA A 24 4.59 -7.08 -14.62
CA ALA A 24 5.62 -6.24 -15.22
C ALA A 24 5.72 -6.60 -16.72
N ASP A 25 5.23 -5.69 -17.56
CA ASP A 25 5.61 -5.61 -18.97
C ASP A 25 7.10 -5.22 -19.00
N GLU A 26 7.96 -6.13 -19.47
CA GLU A 26 9.40 -5.95 -19.56
C GLU A 26 9.76 -4.90 -20.62
N LYS A 27 9.60 -3.62 -20.28
CA LYS A 27 10.33 -2.52 -20.90
C LYS A 27 11.40 -2.04 -19.95
N GLU A 28 12.63 -1.97 -20.44
CA GLU A 28 13.81 -1.44 -19.75
C GLU A 28 13.42 -0.34 -18.77
N THR A 29 13.42 -0.69 -17.48
CA THR A 29 12.98 0.22 -16.44
C THR A 29 14.11 1.22 -16.22
N LYS A 30 14.07 2.36 -16.93
CA LYS A 30 14.86 3.52 -16.53
C LYS A 30 14.59 3.74 -15.05
N LYS A 31 15.65 3.62 -14.26
CA LYS A 31 15.59 3.81 -12.81
C LYS A 31 15.06 5.22 -12.57
N ALA A 32 13.90 5.33 -11.92
CA ALA A 32 13.30 6.63 -11.64
C ALA A 32 14.31 7.50 -10.87
N GLY A 33 14.32 8.81 -11.13
CA GLY A 33 15.19 9.78 -10.44
C GLY A 33 14.79 10.04 -8.98
N PHE A 34 14.08 9.11 -8.36
CA PHE A 34 13.60 9.17 -6.99
C PHE A 34 13.47 7.75 -6.41
N ALA A 35 13.44 7.66 -5.08
CA ALA A 35 12.99 6.48 -4.34
C ALA A 35 11.71 6.80 -3.58
N THR A 36 10.90 5.77 -3.34
CA THR A 36 9.63 5.91 -2.63
C THR A 36 9.54 4.98 -1.43
N GLY A 37 8.88 5.46 -0.37
CA GLY A 37 8.44 4.66 0.76
C GLY A 37 6.95 4.88 0.98
N VAL A 38 6.16 3.81 0.84
CA VAL A 38 4.71 3.87 1.05
C VAL A 38 4.30 2.78 2.02
N PHE A 39 3.59 3.16 3.08
CA PHE A 39 3.13 2.23 4.11
C PHE A 39 1.86 2.73 4.81
N ALA A 40 1.05 1.79 5.29
CA ALA A 40 -0.12 2.08 6.11
C ALA A 40 0.26 2.16 7.60
N SER A 41 -0.42 3.03 8.33
CA SER A 41 -0.37 3.10 9.80
C SER A 41 -1.63 2.48 10.41
N GLN A 42 -1.53 2.02 11.66
CA GLN A 42 -2.69 1.52 12.40
C GLN A 42 -3.78 2.58 12.63
N SER A 43 -3.44 3.87 12.52
CA SER A 43 -4.40 4.99 12.61
C SER A 43 -5.24 5.22 11.36
N GLY A 44 -5.15 4.33 10.35
CA GLY A 44 -5.87 4.50 9.09
C GLY A 44 -5.31 5.61 8.22
N LYS A 45 -3.98 5.80 8.26
CA LYS A 45 -3.27 6.72 7.35
C LYS A 45 -2.36 5.96 6.41
N ILE A 46 -2.29 6.39 5.16
CA ILE A 46 -1.28 5.98 4.20
C ILE A 46 -0.19 7.04 4.16
N HIS A 47 1.04 6.67 4.48
CA HIS A 47 2.21 7.52 4.36
C HIS A 47 2.83 7.38 2.98
N ILE A 48 3.17 8.51 2.35
CA ILE A 48 3.81 8.56 1.04
C ILE A 48 5.06 9.43 1.18
N ASN A 49 6.21 8.81 0.97
CA ASN A 49 7.52 9.43 1.10
C ASN A 49 8.24 9.34 -0.25
N VAL A 50 8.71 10.46 -0.77
CA VAL A 50 9.51 10.55 -1.99
C VAL A 50 10.86 11.22 -1.67
N ASP A 51 11.96 10.53 -1.96
CA ASP A 51 13.32 11.09 -1.95
C ASP A 51 13.81 11.22 -3.39
N LYS A 52 14.08 12.44 -3.83
CA LYS A 52 14.51 12.74 -5.18
C LYS A 52 16.03 12.83 -5.27
N TYR A 53 16.56 12.29 -6.35
CA TYR A 53 17.99 12.32 -6.69
C TYR A 53 18.28 13.22 -7.89
N VAL A 54 17.23 13.81 -8.49
CA VAL A 54 17.30 14.70 -9.64
C VAL A 54 16.36 15.90 -9.45
N HIS A 55 16.70 17.03 -10.08
CA HIS A 55 15.92 18.27 -10.03
C HIS A 55 14.76 18.28 -11.03
N GLU A 56 13.77 17.41 -10.80
CA GLU A 56 12.57 17.29 -11.64
C GLU A 56 11.30 17.47 -10.82
N ASN A 57 10.22 17.95 -11.44
CA ASN A 57 8.91 17.90 -10.78
C ASN A 57 8.46 16.43 -10.68
N THR A 58 7.88 16.08 -9.54
CA THR A 58 7.30 14.75 -9.31
C THR A 58 5.81 14.89 -8.99
N LEU A 59 4.98 14.24 -9.79
CA LEU A 59 3.53 14.17 -9.59
C LEU A 59 3.19 12.94 -8.75
N ILE A 60 2.43 13.15 -7.69
CA ILE A 60 1.85 12.08 -6.87
C ILE A 60 0.34 12.12 -7.07
N THR A 61 -0.27 10.99 -7.41
CA THR A 61 -1.72 10.86 -7.48
C THR A 61 -2.19 9.64 -6.70
N VAL A 62 -3.40 9.73 -6.15
CA VAL A 62 -4.13 8.58 -5.63
C VAL A 62 -5.48 8.50 -6.32
N SER A 63 -5.83 7.33 -6.83
CA SER A 63 -7.12 7.06 -7.46
C SER A 63 -7.77 5.81 -6.89
N ASP A 64 -9.09 5.71 -7.00
CA ASP A 64 -9.79 4.45 -6.80
C ASP A 64 -9.60 3.49 -7.99
N ALA A 65 -10.23 2.31 -7.91
CA ALA A 65 -10.20 1.29 -8.95
C ALA A 65 -10.85 1.75 -10.27
N ALA A 66 -11.82 2.66 -10.22
CA ALA A 66 -12.45 3.25 -11.40
C ALA A 66 -11.60 4.37 -12.04
N GLY A 67 -10.46 4.71 -11.44
CA GLY A 67 -9.59 5.78 -11.90
C GLY A 67 -10.02 7.18 -11.45
N LYS A 68 -11.00 7.28 -10.54
CA LYS A 68 -11.41 8.56 -9.97
C LYS A 68 -10.27 9.11 -9.12
N LEU A 69 -9.79 10.31 -9.46
CA LEU A 69 -8.71 10.97 -8.74
C LEU A 69 -9.19 11.46 -7.37
N MET A 70 -8.55 10.95 -6.31
CA MET A 70 -8.85 11.29 -4.91
C MET A 70 -7.83 12.25 -4.31
N TYR A 71 -6.59 12.19 -4.79
CA TYR A 71 -5.51 13.05 -4.32
C TYR A 71 -4.56 13.38 -5.47
N ARG A 72 -4.03 14.59 -5.48
CA ARG A 72 -3.03 15.06 -6.43
C ARG A 72 -2.09 16.04 -5.76
N GLU A 73 -0.80 15.82 -5.92
CA GLU A 73 0.26 16.67 -5.40
C GLU A 73 1.39 16.81 -6.42
N VAL A 74 1.94 18.02 -6.55
CA VAL A 74 3.09 18.27 -7.43
C VAL A 74 4.26 18.71 -6.56
N VAL A 75 5.21 17.80 -6.38
CA VAL A 75 6.47 18.09 -5.68
C VAL A 75 7.37 18.88 -6.64
N ALA A 76 7.68 20.12 -6.27
CA ALA A 76 8.52 21.01 -7.06
C ALA A 76 9.95 20.45 -7.24
N LYS A 77 10.61 20.84 -8.33
CA LYS A 77 11.94 20.33 -8.72
C LYS A 77 13.04 20.50 -7.67
N ASP A 78 12.96 21.55 -6.87
CA ASP A 78 13.92 21.95 -5.83
C ASP A 78 13.66 21.28 -4.48
N VAL A 79 12.50 20.65 -4.30
CA VAL A 79 12.21 19.86 -3.10
C VAL A 79 12.87 18.49 -3.23
N GLU A 80 13.88 18.19 -2.43
CA GLU A 80 14.59 16.90 -2.44
C GLU A 80 13.80 15.80 -1.74
N LYS A 81 13.13 16.12 -0.63
CA LYS A 81 12.39 15.14 0.18
C LYS A 81 10.97 15.64 0.40
N PHE A 82 10.00 14.80 0.08
CA PHE A 82 8.59 15.09 0.28
C PHE A 82 7.91 13.96 1.03
N ARG A 83 7.22 14.31 2.12
CA ARG A 83 6.58 13.39 3.09
C ARG A 83 5.15 13.86 3.29
N THR A 84 4.19 12.98 3.04
CA THR A 84 2.78 13.27 3.31
C THR A 84 2.09 12.04 3.90
N SER A 85 0.95 12.26 4.54
CA SER A 85 0.07 11.18 5.01
C SER A 85 -1.37 11.50 4.65
N LEU A 86 -2.08 10.53 4.10
CA LEU A 86 -3.49 10.65 3.74
C LEU A 86 -4.32 9.86 4.74
N ASN A 87 -5.34 10.49 5.32
CA ASN A 87 -6.34 9.79 6.12
C ASN A 87 -7.28 9.04 5.17
N VAL A 88 -7.43 7.73 5.37
CA VAL A 88 -8.26 6.86 4.54
C VAL A 88 -9.42 6.22 5.32
N ASN A 89 -9.64 6.64 6.58
CA ASN A 89 -10.68 6.06 7.44
C ASN A 89 -12.09 6.22 6.88
N ASP A 90 -12.35 7.34 6.17
CA ASP A 90 -13.67 7.64 5.59
C ASP A 90 -13.79 7.19 4.14
N LEU A 91 -12.78 6.51 3.59
CA LEU A 91 -12.84 5.97 2.24
C LEU A 91 -13.57 4.62 2.25
N PRO A 92 -14.41 4.34 1.24
CA PRO A 92 -15.04 3.04 1.09
C PRO A 92 -14.01 1.92 0.98
N ALA A 93 -14.42 0.71 1.39
CA ALA A 93 -13.65 -0.49 1.11
C ALA A 93 -13.45 -0.64 -0.41
N GLY A 94 -12.26 -1.10 -0.80
CA GLY A 94 -11.88 -1.25 -2.20
C GLY A 94 -10.39 -1.07 -2.46
N THR A 95 -10.02 -1.18 -3.73
CA THR A 95 -8.63 -1.06 -4.20
C THR A 95 -8.35 0.36 -4.64
N TYR A 96 -7.20 0.87 -4.19
CA TYR A 96 -6.70 2.19 -4.51
C TYR A 96 -5.30 2.08 -5.09
N ARG A 97 -4.94 3.06 -5.92
CA ARG A 97 -3.67 3.11 -6.62
C ARG A 97 -2.99 4.44 -6.35
N ILE A 98 -1.72 4.37 -5.98
CA ILE A 98 -0.82 5.50 -5.80
C ILE A 98 0.13 5.48 -7.01
N ASN A 99 0.15 6.56 -7.78
CA ASN A 99 1.12 6.76 -8.85
C ASN A 99 2.06 7.90 -8.49
N ILE A 100 3.36 7.67 -8.64
CA ILE A 100 4.42 8.66 -8.40
C ILE A 100 5.21 8.73 -9.69
N SER A 101 5.19 9.87 -10.37
CA SER A 101 5.79 10.02 -11.70
C SER A 101 6.60 11.29 -11.84
N SER A 102 7.69 11.21 -12.59
CA SER A 102 8.57 12.31 -12.99
C SER A 102 9.01 12.12 -14.44
N LYS A 103 9.85 13.01 -14.97
CA LYS A 103 10.39 12.84 -16.33
C LYS A 103 11.32 11.62 -16.43
N SER A 104 12.05 11.32 -15.36
CA SER A 104 13.02 10.22 -15.28
C SER A 104 12.39 8.84 -15.03
N GLY A 105 11.13 8.77 -14.65
CA GLY A 105 10.42 7.49 -14.45
C GLY A 105 9.15 7.61 -13.61
N SER A 106 8.46 6.47 -13.46
CA SER A 106 7.25 6.35 -12.66
C SER A 106 7.25 5.07 -11.84
N GLU A 107 6.64 5.13 -10.66
CA GLU A 107 6.36 4.00 -9.80
C GLU A 107 4.86 3.97 -9.46
N THR A 108 4.27 2.77 -9.43
CA THR A 108 2.88 2.57 -9.05
C THR A 108 2.81 1.58 -7.90
N LYS A 109 2.03 1.91 -6.88
CA LYS A 109 1.72 1.02 -5.75
C LYS A 109 0.21 0.93 -5.56
N SER A 110 -0.26 -0.20 -5.07
CA SER A 110 -1.68 -0.40 -4.77
C SER A 110 -1.85 -0.70 -3.28
N PHE A 111 -2.99 -0.30 -2.72
CA PHE A 111 -3.41 -0.70 -1.39
C PHE A 111 -4.90 -1.02 -1.39
N GLU A 112 -5.32 -1.89 -0.48
CA GLU A 112 -6.70 -2.32 -0.33
C GLU A 112 -7.22 -1.88 1.03
N LEU A 113 -8.43 -1.34 1.04
CA LEU A 113 -9.19 -1.05 2.25
C LEU A 113 -10.25 -2.13 2.41
N THR A 114 -10.29 -2.76 3.58
CA THR A 114 -11.28 -3.78 3.91
C THR A 114 -12.22 -3.25 4.99
N GLU A 115 -13.48 -3.66 4.94
CA GLU A 115 -14.44 -3.28 5.98
C GLU A 115 -14.11 -3.96 7.31
N LYS A 116 -14.18 -3.19 8.40
CA LYS A 116 -14.13 -3.75 9.73
C LYS A 116 -15.47 -4.41 10.04
N LYS A 117 -15.52 -5.74 9.99
CA LYS A 117 -16.73 -6.50 10.34
C LYS A 117 -17.13 -6.21 11.80
N ALA A 118 -18.18 -5.44 12.01
CA ALA A 118 -18.74 -5.20 13.34
C ALA A 118 -19.46 -6.47 13.82
N GLU A 119 -19.12 -6.92 15.03
CA GLU A 119 -19.83 -8.01 15.69
C GLU A 119 -21.24 -7.54 16.07
N ARG A 120 -22.26 -8.32 15.73
CA ARG A 120 -23.66 -7.96 15.98
C ARG A 120 -24.12 -8.65 17.25
N GLU A 121 -24.58 -7.86 18.23
CA GLU A 121 -25.33 -8.38 19.36
C GLU A 121 -26.78 -8.60 18.91
N ILE A 122 -27.24 -9.86 18.97
CA ILE A 122 -28.62 -10.23 18.66
C ILE A 122 -29.31 -10.57 19.99
N SER A 123 -30.38 -9.86 20.31
CA SER A 123 -31.28 -10.24 21.41
C SER A 123 -32.65 -10.61 20.87
N VAL A 124 -33.25 -11.65 21.44
CA VAL A 124 -34.62 -12.10 21.19
C VAL A 124 -35.40 -11.87 22.48
N LYS A 125 -36.59 -11.27 22.39
CA LYS A 125 -37.52 -11.10 23.51
C LYS A 125 -38.54 -12.22 23.53
#